data_AF-A0A291T9M5-F1
#
_entry.id   AF-A0A291T9M5-F1
#
_cell.length_a   1.000
_cell.length_b   1.000
_cell.length_c   1.000
_cell.angle_alpha   90.00
_cell.angle_beta   90.00
_cell.angle_gamma   90.00
#
_symmetry.space_group_name_H-M   'P 1'
#
loop_
_entity.id
_entity.type
_entity.pdbx_description
1 polymer ?
#
loop_
_entity_poly.entity_id
_entity_poly.type
_entity_poly.pdbx_seq_one_letter_code
_entity_poly.pdbx_strand_id
1 'polypeptide(L)'
;MIGFVKGLKASMFVPPVGYIWKSASAVSPASIYEGTTWAQIKDRAILAAGTSYENGTTGGSASEQLAVSNLPSHAHACSISSGSSHTHSRYIAEIASAYGERGQMSRSDNFAIDNSTITTSSSGNHSHTVEVGSAGSGQAFSVLNPYIVRYAWERIS
;
A
#
# COMPACT_ATOMS: atom_id res chain seq x y z
N MET A 1 -8.01 -35.79 58.02
CA MET A 1 -8.45 -34.42 58.36
C MET A 1 -7.24 -33.71 58.98
N ILE A 2 -6.45 -33.02 58.16
CA ILE A 2 -5.32 -32.21 58.62
C ILE A 2 -5.86 -30.79 58.80
N GLY A 3 -5.80 -30.29 60.04
CA GLY A 3 -6.34 -28.99 60.41
C GLY A 3 -5.56 -27.86 59.78
N PHE A 4 -6.27 -26.98 59.07
CA PHE A 4 -5.76 -25.68 58.69
C PHE A 4 -5.67 -24.83 59.96
N VAL A 5 -4.47 -24.43 60.37
CA VAL A 5 -4.30 -23.47 61.48
C VAL A 5 -4.77 -22.10 60.97
N LYS A 6 -6.03 -21.76 61.26
CA LYS A 6 -6.52 -20.37 61.23
C LYS A 6 -5.72 -19.59 62.26
N GLY A 7 -4.80 -18.73 61.83
CA GLY A 7 -4.26 -17.72 62.75
C GLY A 7 -2.82 -17.27 62.55
N LEU A 8 -1.99 -17.92 61.73
CA LEU A 8 -0.67 -17.36 61.42
C LEU A 8 -0.77 -16.45 60.20
N LYS A 9 -1.32 -15.24 60.38
CA LYS A 9 -1.10 -14.15 59.42
C LYS A 9 0.38 -13.78 59.51
N ALA A 10 1.23 -14.51 58.81
CA ALA A 10 2.46 -13.92 58.33
C ALA A 10 2.04 -12.59 57.70
N SER A 11 2.63 -11.48 58.14
CA SER A 11 2.46 -10.18 57.48
C SER A 11 2.98 -10.37 56.06
N MET A 12 2.10 -10.86 55.18
CA MET A 12 2.42 -11.06 53.78
C MET A 12 2.61 -9.65 53.28
N PHE A 13 3.84 -9.33 52.87
CA PHE A 13 4.15 -8.03 52.30
C PHE A 13 3.11 -7.73 51.21
N VAL A 14 2.22 -6.77 51.49
CA VAL A 14 1.17 -6.39 50.55
C VAL A 14 1.81 -5.45 49.54
N PRO A 15 1.86 -5.79 48.24
CA PRO A 15 2.46 -4.93 47.23
C PRO A 15 1.76 -3.57 47.24
N PRO A 16 2.46 -2.43 47.07
CA PRO A 16 1.85 -1.10 47.12
C PRO A 16 0.78 -0.89 46.03
N VAL A 17 -0.09 0.11 46.20
CA VAL A 17 -1.02 0.53 45.14
C VAL A 17 -0.21 0.99 43.91
N GLY A 18 -0.67 0.61 42.71
CA GLY A 18 0.06 0.77 41.45
C GLY A 18 1.03 -0.37 41.11
N TYR A 19 1.18 -1.38 42.00
CA TYR A 19 2.02 -2.55 41.69
C TYR A 19 1.42 -3.37 40.55
N ILE A 20 2.27 -3.75 39.59
CA ILE A 20 1.88 -4.59 38.44
C ILE A 20 2.36 -6.04 38.67
N TRP A 21 1.39 -6.93 38.82
CA TRP A 21 1.60 -8.38 38.91
C TRP A 21 1.44 -9.03 37.53
N LYS A 22 2.37 -9.92 37.14
CA LYS A 22 2.30 -10.69 35.89
C LYS A 22 2.34 -12.19 36.18
N SER A 23 1.42 -12.97 35.60
CA SER A 23 1.41 -14.43 35.77
C SER A 23 0.74 -15.17 34.61
N ALA A 24 0.85 -16.49 34.60
CA ALA A 24 0.11 -17.35 33.67
C ALA A 24 -1.34 -17.61 34.11
N SER A 25 -1.73 -17.20 35.31
CA SER A 25 -3.06 -17.44 35.88
C SER A 25 -4.01 -16.28 35.62
N ALA A 26 -5.25 -16.60 35.28
CA ALA A 26 -6.34 -15.63 35.16
C ALA A 26 -6.87 -15.15 36.52
N VAL A 27 -6.44 -15.76 37.63
CA VAL A 27 -6.93 -15.45 38.97
C VAL A 27 -6.32 -14.12 39.45
N SER A 28 -7.16 -13.25 40.00
CA SER A 28 -6.73 -11.98 40.60
C SER A 28 -5.79 -12.22 41.80
N PRO A 29 -4.72 -11.41 41.95
CA PRO A 29 -3.85 -11.49 43.12
C PRO A 29 -4.57 -11.20 44.45
N ALA A 30 -5.80 -10.67 44.44
CA ALA A 30 -6.65 -10.55 45.63
C ALA A 30 -6.89 -11.89 46.36
N SER A 31 -6.76 -13.03 45.66
CA SER A 31 -6.82 -14.37 46.26
C SER A 31 -5.62 -14.71 47.15
N ILE A 32 -4.49 -14.04 46.94
CA ILE A 32 -3.25 -14.21 47.71
C ILE A 32 -3.15 -13.09 48.76
N TYR A 33 -3.50 -11.86 48.36
CA TYR A 33 -3.44 -10.66 49.21
C TYR A 33 -4.85 -10.27 49.68
N GLU A 34 -5.29 -10.87 50.79
CA GLU A 34 -6.59 -10.57 51.40
C GLU A 34 -6.80 -9.06 51.60
N GLY A 35 -7.98 -8.56 51.24
CA GLY A 35 -8.36 -7.15 51.43
C GLY A 35 -7.82 -6.18 50.37
N THR A 36 -7.17 -6.67 49.32
CA THR A 36 -6.72 -5.84 48.19
C THR A 36 -7.67 -5.93 47.00
N THR A 37 -7.64 -4.90 46.14
CA THR A 37 -8.36 -4.91 44.87
C THR A 37 -7.41 -4.68 43.70
N TRP A 38 -7.69 -5.35 42.58
CA TRP A 38 -6.82 -5.36 41.41
C TRP A 38 -7.63 -5.17 40.13
N ALA A 39 -7.13 -4.35 39.22
CA ALA A 39 -7.66 -4.17 37.88
C ALA A 39 -6.83 -4.98 36.88
N GLN A 40 -7.48 -5.69 35.97
CA GLN A 40 -6.77 -6.43 34.93
C GLN A 40 -6.30 -5.47 33.82
N ILE A 41 -5.03 -5.55 33.45
CA ILE A 41 -4.49 -4.90 32.26
C ILE A 41 -4.67 -5.86 31.08
N LYS A 42 -5.36 -5.40 30.04
CA LYS A 42 -5.65 -6.16 28.82
C LYS A 42 -5.00 -5.52 27.60
N ASP A 43 -4.54 -6.38 26.68
CA ASP A 43 -4.10 -6.06 25.32
C ASP A 43 -3.12 -4.89 25.20
N ARG A 44 -2.21 -4.77 26.17
CA ARG A 44 -1.25 -3.67 26.27
C ARG A 44 0.11 -4.14 26.74
N ALA A 45 1.16 -3.68 26.06
CA ALA A 45 2.52 -3.74 26.58
C ALA A 45 2.72 -2.61 27.60
N ILE A 46 3.60 -2.83 28.58
CA ILE A 46 3.94 -1.80 29.57
C ILE A 46 5.19 -1.06 29.09
N LEU A 47 5.04 0.25 28.92
CA LEU A 47 6.12 1.18 28.62
C LEU A 47 6.51 1.93 29.90
N ALA A 48 7.81 2.16 30.11
CA ALA A 48 8.27 2.96 31.24
C ALA A 48 7.87 4.43 31.05
N ALA A 49 7.32 5.04 32.10
CA ALA A 49 6.96 6.45 32.08
C ALA A 49 8.22 7.35 31.99
N GLY A 50 8.08 8.49 31.31
CA GLY A 50 9.11 9.50 31.12
C GLY A 50 8.51 10.83 30.68
N THR A 51 9.35 11.75 30.18
CA THR A 51 8.87 13.06 29.70
C THR A 51 8.03 12.98 28.44
N SER A 52 8.34 12.04 27.54
CA SER A 52 7.57 11.82 26.30
C SER A 52 6.33 10.95 26.49
N TYR A 53 6.29 10.14 27.56
CA TYR A 53 5.21 9.20 27.85
C TYR A 53 4.86 9.33 29.32
N GLU A 54 3.90 10.20 29.63
CA GLU A 54 3.47 10.43 31.00
C GLU A 54 2.81 9.20 31.61
N ASN A 55 2.89 9.06 32.94
CA ASN A 55 2.29 7.94 33.64
C ASN A 55 0.77 7.87 33.37
N GLY A 56 0.28 6.66 33.08
CA GLY A 56 -1.14 6.42 32.79
C GLY A 56 -1.57 6.73 31.35
N THR A 57 -0.70 7.30 30.51
CA THR A 57 -1.01 7.47 29.07
C THR A 57 -1.13 6.11 28.38
N THR A 58 -1.99 6.05 27.37
CA THR A 58 -2.22 4.84 26.56
C THR A 58 -2.13 5.18 25.08
N GLY A 59 -1.68 4.21 24.28
CA GLY A 59 -1.52 4.37 22.84
C GLY A 59 -0.95 3.12 22.18
N GLY A 60 -0.52 3.25 20.94
CA GLY A 60 0.00 2.17 20.11
C GLY A 60 -1.10 1.48 19.29
N SER A 61 -0.66 0.58 18.40
CA SER A 61 -1.53 -0.21 17.52
C SER A 61 -0.98 -1.63 17.36
N ALA A 62 -1.87 -2.58 17.08
CA ALA A 62 -1.50 -3.96 16.75
C ALA A 62 -1.22 -4.16 15.24
N SER A 63 -1.75 -3.27 14.40
CA SER A 63 -1.60 -3.32 12.95
C SER A 63 -1.61 -1.92 12.34
N GLU A 64 -0.87 -1.74 11.26
CA GLU A 64 -0.82 -0.48 10.54
C GLU A 64 -1.11 -0.68 9.06
N GLN A 65 -1.63 0.36 8.42
CA GLN A 65 -1.84 0.43 6.99
C GLN A 65 -0.97 1.56 6.44
N LEU A 66 -0.15 1.30 5.42
CA LEU A 66 0.61 2.37 4.77
C LEU A 66 -0.34 3.29 4.00
N ALA A 67 -0.35 4.57 4.37
CA ALA A 67 -0.97 5.62 3.59
C ALA A 67 0.01 6.14 2.51
N VAL A 68 -0.52 6.83 1.50
CA VAL A 68 0.29 7.46 0.44
C VAL A 68 1.34 8.41 1.02
N SER A 69 1.02 9.11 2.12
CA SER A 69 1.96 9.99 2.83
C SER A 69 3.13 9.27 3.50
N ASN A 70 3.04 7.95 3.71
CA ASN A 70 4.13 7.13 4.25
C ASN A 70 5.06 6.59 3.16
N LEU A 71 4.73 6.76 1.87
CA LEU A 71 5.53 6.25 0.77
C LEU A 71 6.69 7.20 0.46
N PRO A 72 7.93 6.70 0.33
CA PRO A 72 9.03 7.48 -0.20
C PRO A 72 8.73 8.01 -1.61
N SER A 73 9.37 9.13 -1.98
CA SER A 73 9.34 9.64 -3.35
C SER A 73 9.81 8.56 -4.33
N HIS A 74 9.03 8.32 -5.37
CA HIS A 74 9.32 7.36 -6.43
C HIS A 74 8.80 7.90 -7.77
N ALA A 75 9.30 7.34 -8.87
CA ALA A 75 8.92 7.76 -10.21
C ALA A 75 8.56 6.55 -11.09
N HIS A 76 7.58 6.74 -11.97
CA HIS A 76 7.26 5.82 -13.05
C HIS A 76 7.86 6.38 -14.34
N ALA A 77 8.67 5.58 -15.02
CA ALA A 77 9.17 5.91 -16.35
C ALA A 77 8.36 5.14 -17.39
N CYS A 78 7.81 5.86 -18.38
CA CYS A 78 7.24 5.26 -19.57
C CYS A 78 7.82 5.96 -20.80
N SER A 79 8.33 5.18 -21.74
CA SER A 79 8.79 5.67 -23.03
C SER A 79 8.01 4.97 -24.14
N ILE A 80 7.40 5.75 -25.01
CA ILE A 80 6.76 5.27 -26.23
C ILE A 80 7.65 5.71 -27.39
N SER A 81 8.19 4.75 -28.15
CA SER A 81 8.82 5.04 -29.43
C SER A 81 7.81 4.85 -30.55
N SER A 82 7.63 5.85 -31.41
CA SER A 82 7.07 5.62 -32.74
C SER A 82 8.10 4.88 -33.58
N GLY A 83 7.69 3.80 -34.26
CA GLY A 83 8.51 3.22 -35.32
C GLY A 83 8.75 4.26 -36.42
N SER A 84 9.92 4.20 -37.08
CA SER A 84 10.25 5.13 -38.16
C SER A 84 9.22 5.07 -39.28
N SER A 85 8.69 6.23 -39.67
CA SER A 85 7.87 6.40 -40.87
C SER A 85 8.65 5.98 -42.13
N HIS A 86 7.99 5.31 -43.07
CA HIS A 86 8.53 5.03 -44.40
C HIS A 86 7.42 5.11 -45.44
N THR A 87 7.80 5.29 -46.71
CA THR A 87 6.89 5.39 -47.84
C THR A 87 7.14 4.26 -48.83
N HIS A 88 6.12 3.92 -49.63
CA HIS A 88 6.26 3.10 -50.82
C HIS A 88 5.98 3.96 -52.05
N SER A 89 6.80 3.83 -53.09
CA SER A 89 6.58 4.49 -54.37
C SER A 89 6.32 3.46 -55.46
N ARG A 90 5.35 3.75 -56.34
CA ARG A 90 5.06 2.97 -57.54
C ARG A 90 5.05 3.90 -58.75
N TYR A 91 5.60 3.41 -59.85
CA TYR A 91 5.51 4.04 -61.16
C TYR A 91 4.21 3.62 -61.86
N ILE A 92 3.47 4.58 -62.39
CA ILE A 92 2.27 4.35 -63.18
C ILE A 92 2.36 5.13 -64.49
N ALA A 93 1.81 4.56 -65.56
CA ALA A 93 1.61 5.27 -66.82
C ALA A 93 0.17 5.80 -66.80
N GLU A 94 0.00 7.11 -66.93
CA GLU A 94 -1.29 7.79 -66.96
C GLU A 94 -1.55 8.41 -68.33
N ILE A 95 -2.84 8.55 -68.63
CA ILE A 95 -3.32 9.17 -69.85
C ILE A 95 -3.53 10.67 -69.59
N ALA A 96 -2.57 11.53 -70.00
CA ALA A 96 -2.68 12.99 -70.07
C ALA A 96 -2.90 13.59 -71.49
N SER A 97 -3.47 14.80 -71.54
CA SER A 97 -3.52 15.63 -72.76
C SER A 97 -2.11 15.93 -73.26
N ALA A 98 -1.90 15.87 -74.58
CA ALA A 98 -0.63 16.26 -75.20
C ALA A 98 -0.25 17.74 -74.99
N TYR A 99 -1.19 18.55 -74.48
CA TYR A 99 -1.00 19.98 -74.17
C TYR A 99 -0.80 20.26 -72.67
N GLY A 100 -0.73 19.23 -71.82
CA GLY A 100 -0.45 19.36 -70.38
C GLY A 100 -1.65 19.70 -69.50
N GLU A 101 -2.87 19.72 -70.05
CA GLU A 101 -4.10 19.96 -69.29
C GLU A 101 -4.58 18.68 -68.58
N ARG A 102 -4.95 18.78 -67.29
CA ARG A 102 -5.47 17.66 -66.48
C ARG A 102 -7.00 17.77 -66.38
N GLY A 103 -7.74 16.85 -66.99
CA GLY A 103 -9.21 16.90 -67.01
C GLY A 103 -9.85 15.84 -67.91
N GLN A 104 -11.17 15.90 -68.07
CA GLN A 104 -11.89 15.02 -69.00
C GLN A 104 -11.51 15.35 -70.45
N MET A 105 -10.89 14.41 -71.14
CA MET A 105 -10.53 14.54 -72.55
C MET A 105 -11.59 13.89 -73.45
N SER A 106 -11.85 14.50 -74.60
CA SER A 106 -12.70 13.93 -75.65
C SER A 106 -11.92 12.90 -76.48
N ARG A 107 -12.63 11.93 -77.06
CA ARG A 107 -12.02 10.84 -77.85
C ARG A 107 -11.24 11.33 -79.08
N SER A 108 -11.46 12.57 -79.51
CA SER A 108 -10.81 13.24 -80.63
C SER A 108 -9.57 14.04 -80.25
N ASP A 109 -9.22 14.14 -78.97
CA ASP A 109 -8.08 14.94 -78.51
C ASP A 109 -6.75 14.19 -78.70
N ASN A 110 -5.66 14.95 -78.91
CA ASN A 110 -4.32 14.38 -78.94
C ASN A 110 -3.89 13.93 -77.54
N PHE A 111 -3.42 12.69 -77.46
CA PHE A 111 -3.08 12.01 -76.22
C PHE A 111 -1.58 11.71 -76.12
N ALA A 112 -1.00 11.82 -74.92
CA ALA A 112 0.39 11.46 -74.63
C ALA A 112 0.50 10.59 -73.37
N ILE A 113 1.31 9.52 -73.42
CA ILE A 113 1.59 8.71 -72.23
C ILE A 113 2.53 9.50 -71.33
N ASP A 114 2.03 9.90 -70.17
CA ASP A 114 2.81 10.51 -69.11
C ASP A 114 3.08 9.45 -68.05
N ASN A 115 4.28 9.49 -67.47
CA ASN A 115 4.62 8.56 -66.43
C ASN A 115 4.79 9.29 -65.11
N SER A 116 3.96 8.90 -64.13
CA SER A 116 3.92 9.53 -62.82
C SER A 116 4.37 8.56 -61.73
N THR A 117 4.98 9.10 -60.68
CA THR A 117 5.29 8.35 -59.47
C THR A 117 4.26 8.70 -58.42
N ILE A 118 3.55 7.69 -57.94
CA ILE A 118 2.65 7.82 -56.79
C ILE A 118 3.35 7.25 -55.56
N THR A 119 3.31 8.00 -54.46
CA THR A 119 3.96 7.64 -53.20
C THR A 119 2.91 7.58 -52.10
N THR A 120 2.90 6.50 -51.32
CA THR A 120 2.00 6.36 -50.16
C THR A 120 2.35 7.40 -49.09
N SER A 121 1.41 7.72 -48.21
CA SER A 121 1.75 8.54 -47.03
C SER A 121 2.81 7.83 -46.17
N SER A 122 3.67 8.62 -45.55
CA SER A 122 4.69 8.14 -44.60
C SER A 122 4.12 7.84 -43.22
N SER A 123 2.90 8.32 -42.96
CA SER A 123 2.15 8.14 -41.72
C SER A 123 0.85 7.41 -42.02
N GLY A 124 0.74 6.18 -41.52
CA GLY A 124 -0.54 5.46 -41.43
C GLY A 124 -1.31 5.87 -40.18
N ASN A 125 -2.63 5.73 -40.19
CA ASN A 125 -3.47 5.99 -39.02
C ASN A 125 -3.12 4.98 -37.90
N HIS A 126 -2.49 5.44 -36.83
CA HIS A 126 -2.14 4.61 -35.67
C HIS A 126 -2.27 5.41 -34.38
N SER A 127 -2.43 4.70 -33.27
CA SER A 127 -2.53 5.26 -31.94
C SER A 127 -1.62 4.51 -30.97
N HIS A 128 -1.16 5.22 -29.94
CA HIS A 128 -0.49 4.63 -28.79
C HIS A 128 -1.41 4.74 -27.58
N THR A 129 -1.50 3.68 -26.80
CA THR A 129 -2.19 3.67 -25.51
C THR A 129 -1.18 3.28 -24.44
N VAL A 130 -1.08 4.11 -23.40
CA VAL A 130 -0.29 3.81 -22.21
C VAL A 130 -1.20 3.87 -21.00
N GLU A 131 -1.14 2.81 -20.21
CA GLU A 131 -1.85 2.69 -18.95
C GLU A 131 -0.82 2.48 -17.83
N VAL A 132 -0.88 3.32 -16.80
CA VAL A 132 -0.09 3.14 -15.58
C VAL A 132 -1.09 2.83 -14.47
N GLY A 133 -1.06 1.59 -14.00
CA GLY A 133 -1.95 1.11 -12.95
C GLY A 133 -1.68 1.75 -11.59
N SER A 134 -2.58 1.52 -10.63
CA SER A 134 -2.45 1.99 -9.26
C SER A 134 -1.35 1.24 -8.49
N ALA A 135 -0.67 1.94 -7.59
CA ALA A 135 0.30 1.35 -6.66
C ALA A 135 -0.30 1.20 -5.25
N GLY A 136 -0.12 0.02 -4.63
CA GLY A 136 -0.57 -0.29 -3.27
C GLY A 136 -2.01 -0.81 -3.19
N SER A 137 -2.28 -1.69 -2.23
CA SER A 137 -3.60 -2.31 -1.98
C SER A 137 -4.16 -2.01 -0.58
N GLY A 138 -3.46 -1.15 0.19
CA GLY A 138 -3.87 -0.78 1.54
C GLY A 138 -4.08 -1.97 2.48
N GLN A 139 -3.37 -3.08 2.30
CA GLN A 139 -3.53 -4.18 3.26
C GLN A 139 -2.82 -3.84 4.56
N ALA A 140 -3.55 -3.94 5.68
CA ALA A 140 -2.97 -3.76 7.00
C ALA A 140 -2.04 -4.94 7.30
N PHE A 141 -0.93 -4.65 7.99
CA PHE A 141 0.02 -5.66 8.44
C PHE A 141 0.28 -5.51 9.93
N SER A 142 0.65 -6.61 10.58
CA SER A 142 0.94 -6.59 12.01
C SER A 142 2.26 -5.85 12.27
N VAL A 143 2.24 -5.00 13.30
CA VAL A 143 3.43 -4.32 13.84
C VAL A 143 3.90 -4.93 15.17
N LEU A 144 3.34 -6.08 15.54
CA LEU A 144 3.70 -6.78 16.77
C LEU A 144 5.04 -7.51 16.59
N ASN A 145 6.01 -7.18 17.45
CA ASN A 145 7.18 -8.02 17.67
C ASN A 145 6.76 -9.36 18.28
N PRO A 146 7.55 -10.45 18.13
CA PRO A 146 7.29 -11.71 18.83
C PRO A 146 7.05 -11.50 20.33
N TYR A 147 5.96 -12.05 20.85
CA TYR A 147 5.51 -11.80 22.22
C TYR A 147 5.02 -13.08 22.90
N ILE A 148 4.96 -13.01 24.24
CA ILE A 148 4.34 -14.03 25.07
C ILE A 148 3.21 -13.40 25.87
N VAL A 149 2.04 -14.04 25.85
CA VAL A 149 0.85 -13.56 26.59
C VAL A 149 0.90 -14.04 28.04
N ARG A 150 0.68 -13.11 28.96
CA ARG A 150 0.52 -13.34 30.40
C ARG A 150 -0.58 -12.43 30.93
N TYR A 151 -1.28 -12.88 31.96
CA TYR A 151 -2.23 -12.04 32.68
C TYR A 151 -1.46 -10.99 33.48
N ALA A 152 -1.85 -9.73 33.34
CA ALA A 152 -1.31 -8.61 34.08
C ALA A 152 -2.41 -7.96 34.93
N TRP A 153 -2.09 -7.63 36.18
CA TRP A 153 -3.01 -7.03 37.14
C TRP A 153 -2.31 -5.85 37.82
N GLU A 154 -3.00 -4.73 37.97
CA GLU A 154 -2.55 -3.56 38.73
C GLU A 154 -3.32 -3.46 40.04
N ARG A 155 -2.64 -3.26 41.17
CA ARG A 155 -3.30 -3.04 42.44
C ARG A 155 -3.91 -1.64 42.48
N ILE A 156 -5.21 -1.54 42.73
CA ILE A 156 -5.92 -0.25 42.81
C ILE A 156 -6.32 0.12 44.25
N SER A 157 -6.43 -0.85 45.18
CA SER A 157 -6.56 -0.59 46.62
C SER A 157 -6.05 -1.72 47.51
#